data_AF-A0A837HZ29-F1
#
_entry.id   AF-A0A837HZ29-F1
#
_cell.length_a   1.000
_cell.length_b   1.000
_cell.length_c   1.000
_cell.angle_alpha   90.00
_cell.angle_beta   90.00
_cell.angle_gamma   90.00
#
_symmetry.space_group_name_H-M   'P 1'
#
loop_
_entity.id
_entity.type
_entity.pdbx_description
1 polymer ?
#
loop_
_entity_poly.entity_id
_entity_poly.type
_entity_poly.pdbx_seq_one_letter_code
_entity_poly.pdbx_strand_id
1 'polypeptide(L)'
;MKNIKLAFAGLIYFGLISGVFIATPSIASAALTESQIQAILSLLQSFGADQTVVGNVNNSLRGLPTMGGDGTAAFCPTFTYNLYLGLNDSDTEGQVSQLQKFLAQDQTVYPERTITGFYGPLTEQAVKRWQAQQGVVSSGSPDTTGYGVVGSRTRERVRANCGFPTPVPPTPIPPRSSNLSPVISGVSGPTTLNTGQSGTWTVTARDPENGPLSYN
;
A
#
# COMPACT_ATOMS: atom_id res chain seq x y z
N MET A 1 9.23 -15.77 71.97
CA MET A 1 8.01 -16.13 72.73
C MET A 1 6.80 -15.88 71.84
N LYS A 2 6.09 -16.96 71.47
CA LYS A 2 4.61 -17.09 71.42
C LYS A 2 3.84 -15.81 71.84
N ASN A 3 2.86 -15.26 71.10
CA ASN A 3 1.57 -15.86 70.74
C ASN A 3 0.72 -14.95 69.80
N ILE A 4 -0.07 -15.60 68.95
CA ILE A 4 -1.25 -15.14 68.19
C ILE A 4 -2.37 -14.61 69.12
N LYS A 5 -3.17 -13.61 68.69
CA LYS A 5 -4.65 -13.55 68.89
C LYS A 5 -5.37 -12.68 67.84
N LEU A 6 -6.33 -13.29 67.14
CA LEU A 6 -7.43 -12.68 66.37
C LEU A 6 -8.57 -12.23 67.31
N ALA A 7 -9.35 -11.20 66.93
CA ALA A 7 -10.80 -11.14 67.20
C ALA A 7 -11.52 -10.11 66.30
N PHE A 8 -12.69 -10.52 65.79
CA PHE A 8 -13.65 -9.82 64.92
C PHE A 8 -14.60 -8.90 65.70
N ALA A 9 -15.23 -7.91 65.04
CA ALA A 9 -16.70 -7.68 65.03
C ALA A 9 -17.11 -6.28 64.51
N GLY A 10 -18.21 -6.19 63.74
CA GLY A 10 -19.15 -5.05 63.82
C GLY A 10 -19.54 -4.32 62.53
N LEU A 11 -20.66 -4.72 61.92
CA LEU A 11 -21.48 -3.98 60.94
C LEU A 11 -22.11 -2.71 61.55
N ILE A 12 -22.27 -1.59 60.81
CA ILE A 12 -23.49 -0.71 60.72
C ILE A 12 -23.47 0.12 59.41
N TYR A 13 -24.66 0.36 58.85
CA TYR A 13 -25.09 0.79 57.51
C TYR A 13 -25.38 2.33 57.42
N PHE A 14 -25.63 2.81 56.18
CA PHE A 14 -26.39 4.01 55.72
C PHE A 14 -25.61 5.26 55.25
N GLY A 15 -25.66 5.49 53.93
CA GLY A 15 -25.34 6.78 53.30
C GLY A 15 -25.52 6.73 51.78
N LEU A 16 -26.74 6.91 51.30
CA LEU A 16 -27.07 7.12 49.88
C LEU A 16 -26.35 8.38 49.37
N ILE A 17 -25.47 8.22 48.37
CA ILE A 17 -25.08 9.34 47.52
C ILE A 17 -25.26 8.90 46.07
N SER A 18 -26.26 9.51 45.46
CA SER A 18 -26.57 9.44 44.04
C SER A 18 -25.41 10.02 43.25
N GLY A 19 -24.91 9.25 42.28
CA GLY A 19 -23.77 9.63 41.44
C GLY A 19 -23.49 8.55 40.41
N VAL A 20 -24.46 8.27 39.54
CA VAL A 20 -24.24 7.41 38.37
C VAL A 20 -23.42 8.21 37.35
N PHE A 21 -22.11 8.24 37.54
CA PHE A 21 -21.17 8.41 36.44
C PHE A 21 -21.15 7.09 35.68
N ILE A 22 -21.79 7.04 34.52
CA ILE A 22 -21.53 5.97 33.56
C ILE A 22 -20.16 6.27 32.96
N ALA A 23 -19.11 5.91 33.69
CA ALA A 23 -17.83 5.64 33.08
C ALA A 23 -18.05 4.44 32.17
N THR A 24 -18.30 4.70 30.89
CA THR A 24 -18.22 3.65 29.87
C THR A 24 -16.84 3.02 30.03
N PRO A 25 -16.73 1.73 30.36
CA PRO A 25 -15.43 1.08 30.34
C PRO A 25 -14.92 1.23 28.91
N SER A 26 -13.85 2.01 28.73
CA SER A 26 -13.01 1.83 27.57
C SER A 26 -12.62 0.36 27.63
N ILE A 27 -13.14 -0.41 26.67
CA ILE A 27 -12.66 -1.77 26.43
C ILE A 27 -11.24 -1.57 25.88
N ALA A 28 -10.29 -1.32 26.79
CA ALA A 28 -8.89 -1.46 26.50
C ALA A 28 -8.70 -2.96 26.32
N SER A 29 -8.72 -3.40 25.06
CA SER A 29 -8.16 -4.70 24.70
C SER A 29 -6.80 -4.78 25.37
N ALA A 30 -6.54 -5.84 26.13
CA ALA A 30 -5.27 -6.07 26.81
C ALA A 30 -4.17 -6.27 25.76
N ALA A 31 -3.66 -5.18 25.20
CA ALA A 31 -2.48 -5.14 24.38
C ALA A 31 -1.26 -5.06 25.31
N LEU A 32 -0.19 -5.78 24.95
CA LEU A 32 1.10 -5.64 25.64
C LEU A 32 1.57 -4.18 25.51
N THR A 33 2.07 -3.61 26.60
CA THR A 33 2.67 -2.27 26.55
C THR A 33 3.97 -2.30 25.76
N GLU A 34 4.39 -1.18 25.17
CA GLU A 34 5.67 -1.10 24.44
C GLU A 34 6.85 -1.54 25.33
N SER A 35 6.82 -1.22 26.63
CA SER A 35 7.82 -1.67 27.59
C SER A 35 7.85 -3.20 27.80
N GLN A 36 6.70 -3.86 27.76
CA GLN A 36 6.61 -5.33 27.86
C GLN A 36 7.12 -5.99 26.57
N ILE A 37 6.84 -5.39 25.41
CA ILE A 37 7.35 -5.86 24.13
C ILE A 37 8.88 -5.78 24.12
N GLN A 38 9.46 -4.64 24.50
CA GLN A 38 10.93 -4.46 24.55
C GLN A 38 11.63 -5.41 25.52
N ALA A 39 10.99 -5.74 26.66
CA ALA A 39 11.53 -6.74 27.58
C ALA A 39 11.60 -8.15 26.96
N ILE A 40 10.57 -8.55 26.20
CA ILE A 40 10.52 -9.85 25.51
C ILE A 40 11.56 -9.90 24.38
N LEU A 41 11.72 -8.83 23.62
CA LEU A 41 12.73 -8.75 22.56
C LEU A 41 14.16 -8.79 23.12
N SER A 42 14.42 -8.11 24.23
CA SER A 42 15.72 -8.11 24.90
C SER A 42 16.07 -9.49 25.45
N LEU A 43 15.08 -10.23 25.96
CA LEU A 43 15.26 -11.61 26.41
C LEU A 43 15.63 -12.55 25.25
N LEU A 44 14.97 -12.43 24.10
CA LEU A 44 15.29 -13.21 22.91
C LEU A 44 16.69 -12.92 22.37
N GLN A 45 17.10 -11.65 22.37
CA GLN A 45 18.45 -11.24 22.00
C GLN A 45 19.50 -11.80 22.97
N SER A 46 19.20 -11.87 24.27
CA SER A 46 20.06 -12.50 25.28
C SER A 46 20.27 -14.00 25.04
N PHE A 47 19.30 -14.68 24.41
CA PHE A 47 19.43 -16.09 23.99
C PHE A 47 20.06 -16.27 22.60
N GLY A 48 20.53 -15.20 21.96
CA GLY A 48 21.18 -15.27 20.65
C GLY A 48 20.21 -15.52 19.48
N ALA A 49 18.92 -15.18 19.65
CA ALA A 49 17.97 -15.25 18.55
C ALA A 49 18.36 -14.27 17.42
N ASP A 50 18.38 -14.75 16.17
CA ASP A 50 18.66 -13.93 15.00
C ASP A 50 17.63 -12.81 14.81
N GLN A 51 18.03 -11.72 14.15
CA GLN A 51 17.20 -10.53 13.89
C GLN A 51 15.88 -10.89 13.19
N THR A 52 15.85 -11.97 12.41
CA THR A 52 14.65 -12.51 11.76
C THR A 52 13.63 -13.05 12.77
N VAL A 53 14.10 -13.80 13.77
CA VAL A 53 13.25 -14.37 14.83
C VAL A 53 12.72 -13.27 15.74
N VAL A 54 13.58 -12.30 16.09
CA VAL A 54 13.20 -11.12 16.87
C VAL A 54 12.13 -10.30 16.14
N GLY A 55 12.29 -10.09 14.84
CA GLY A 55 11.31 -9.41 14.00
C GLY A 55 9.96 -10.15 13.94
N ASN A 56 9.98 -11.47 13.79
CA ASN A 56 8.77 -12.29 13.79
C ASN A 56 8.06 -12.25 15.14
N VAL A 57 8.77 -12.33 16.26
CA VAL A 57 8.15 -12.23 17.57
C VAL A 57 7.59 -10.83 17.82
N ASN A 58 8.32 -9.75 17.48
CA ASN A 58 7.81 -8.38 17.57
C ASN A 58 6.50 -8.20 16.79
N ASN A 59 6.42 -8.78 15.59
CA ASN A 59 5.21 -8.75 14.79
C ASN A 59 4.06 -9.53 15.47
N SER A 60 4.33 -10.71 16.02
CA SER A 60 3.35 -11.53 16.75
C SER A 60 2.76 -10.80 17.94
N LEU A 61 3.60 -10.14 18.72
CA LEU A 61 3.22 -9.46 19.96
C LEU A 61 2.39 -8.21 19.70
N ARG A 62 2.53 -7.62 18.51
CA ARG A 62 1.78 -6.44 18.06
C ARG A 62 0.51 -6.80 17.27
N GLY A 63 0.18 -8.09 17.17
CA GLY A 63 -0.92 -8.56 16.33
C GLY A 63 -0.71 -8.29 14.84
N LEU A 64 0.53 -8.02 14.44
CA LEU A 64 0.93 -7.89 13.05
C LEU A 64 1.15 -9.30 12.49
N PRO A 65 0.80 -9.55 11.21
CA PRO A 65 0.99 -10.86 10.62
C PRO A 65 2.45 -11.30 10.73
N THR A 66 2.68 -12.40 11.46
CA THR A 66 3.97 -13.06 11.57
C THR A 66 4.24 -13.88 10.33
N MET A 67 5.34 -13.59 9.64
CA MET A 67 5.79 -14.38 8.49
C MET A 67 6.93 -15.28 8.93
N GLY A 68 6.54 -16.40 9.52
CA GLY A 68 7.39 -17.53 9.81
C GLY A 68 6.53 -18.79 9.77
N GLY A 69 6.15 -19.21 8.56
CA GLY A 69 5.29 -20.37 8.35
C GLY A 69 5.26 -20.74 6.89
N ASP A 70 6.07 -21.74 6.56
CA ASP A 70 6.08 -22.50 5.31
C ASP A 70 4.65 -22.83 4.84
N GLY A 71 4.33 -22.44 3.61
CA GLY A 71 2.98 -22.55 3.04
C GLY A 71 2.72 -21.47 2.01
N THR A 72 3.07 -21.77 0.75
CA THR A 72 2.85 -21.07 -0.52
C THR A 72 1.48 -20.38 -0.75
N ALA A 73 1.11 -19.42 0.08
CA ALA A 73 0.20 -18.35 -0.32
C ALA A 73 1.07 -17.20 -0.86
N ALA A 74 1.04 -16.99 -2.17
CA ALA A 74 1.72 -15.86 -2.80
C ALA A 74 1.33 -14.57 -2.07
N PHE A 75 2.28 -13.97 -1.33
CA PHE A 75 2.07 -12.68 -0.69
C PHE A 75 1.86 -11.63 -1.79
N CYS A 76 0.64 -11.11 -1.85
CA CYS A 76 0.21 -10.27 -2.95
C CYS A 76 -0.20 -8.88 -2.47
N PRO A 77 0.77 -7.95 -2.38
CA PRO A 77 0.48 -6.62 -1.91
C PRO A 77 -0.28 -5.82 -2.96
N THR A 78 -1.24 -5.01 -2.50
CA THR A 78 -1.87 -3.98 -3.33
C THR A 78 -1.29 -2.64 -2.92
N PHE A 79 -0.52 -2.04 -3.82
CA PHE A 79 0.05 -0.72 -3.59
C PHE A 79 -0.90 0.35 -4.12
N THR A 80 -1.12 1.39 -3.33
CA THR A 80 -1.88 2.59 -3.73
C THR A 80 -0.94 3.78 -3.94
N TYR A 81 0.18 3.81 -3.21
CA TYR A 81 1.18 4.87 -3.30
C TYR A 81 2.24 4.57 -4.37
N ASN A 82 2.82 5.64 -4.93
CA ASN A 82 4.05 5.53 -5.70
C ASN A 82 5.21 5.39 -4.72
N LEU A 83 5.88 4.23 -4.70
CA LEU A 83 6.98 3.99 -3.76
C LEU A 83 8.31 4.34 -4.43
N TYR A 84 9.11 5.21 -3.80
CA TYR A 84 10.41 5.67 -4.29
C TYR A 84 11.37 5.93 -3.13
N LEU A 85 12.64 6.16 -3.47
CA LEU A 85 13.74 6.36 -2.53
C LEU A 85 13.42 7.48 -1.51
N GLY A 86 13.60 7.17 -0.23
CA GLY A 86 13.40 8.09 0.89
C GLY A 86 12.04 7.97 1.58
N LEU A 87 11.09 7.21 1.03
CA LEU A 87 9.80 6.97 1.70
C LEU A 87 9.92 5.96 2.83
N ASN A 88 9.02 6.08 3.82
CA ASN A 88 8.91 5.12 4.92
C ASN A 88 7.44 4.69 5.13
N ASP A 89 7.22 3.75 6.02
CA ASP A 89 5.90 3.21 6.35
C ASP A 89 4.95 4.23 6.97
N SER A 90 5.45 5.27 7.65
CA SER A 90 4.59 6.34 8.21
C SER A 90 3.93 7.16 7.10
N ASP A 91 4.61 7.35 5.97
CA ASP A 91 4.11 8.12 4.83
C ASP A 91 3.29 7.27 3.84
N THR A 92 3.41 5.94 3.94
CA THR A 92 2.88 4.99 2.95
C THR A 92 1.96 3.93 3.54
N GLU A 93 1.56 4.11 4.80
CA GLU A 93 0.69 3.19 5.54
C GLU A 93 1.21 1.75 5.57
N GLY A 94 2.52 1.57 5.74
CA GLY A 94 3.14 0.25 5.79
C GLY A 94 3.45 -0.39 4.43
N GLN A 95 3.19 0.30 3.31
CA GLN A 95 3.38 -0.27 1.97
C GLN A 95 4.85 -0.48 1.61
N VAL A 96 5.80 0.24 2.21
CA VAL A 96 7.23 0.00 2.01
C VAL A 96 7.64 -1.35 2.62
N SER A 97 7.18 -1.65 3.84
CA SER A 97 7.37 -2.98 4.44
C SER A 97 6.71 -4.08 3.62
N GLN A 98 5.52 -3.84 3.06
CA GLN A 98 4.86 -4.80 2.17
C GLN A 98 5.67 -5.05 0.90
N LEU A 99 6.23 -4.00 0.30
CA LEU A 99 7.11 -4.13 -0.86
C LEU A 99 8.36 -4.96 -0.53
N GLN A 100 9.02 -4.68 0.58
CA GLN A 100 10.20 -5.43 1.00
C GLN A 100 9.88 -6.91 1.24
N LYS A 101 8.72 -7.22 1.84
CA LYS A 101 8.22 -8.59 2.01
C LYS A 101 8.01 -9.31 0.67
N PHE A 102 7.40 -8.61 -0.29
CA PHE A 102 7.18 -9.15 -1.63
C PHE A 102 8.50 -9.41 -2.37
N LEU A 103 9.42 -8.46 -2.36
CA LEU A 103 10.72 -8.62 -3.02
C LEU A 103 11.57 -9.70 -2.34
N ALA A 104 11.45 -9.87 -1.03
CA ALA A 104 12.16 -10.89 -0.26
C ALA A 104 11.73 -12.33 -0.59
N GLN A 105 10.64 -12.53 -1.33
CA GLN A 105 10.26 -13.85 -1.85
C GLN A 105 11.26 -14.36 -2.89
N ASP A 106 11.93 -13.45 -3.60
CA ASP A 106 12.94 -13.80 -4.59
C ASP A 106 14.33 -13.35 -4.11
N GLN A 107 15.13 -14.33 -3.67
CA GLN A 107 16.48 -14.08 -3.17
C GLN A 107 17.44 -13.58 -4.26
N THR A 108 17.15 -13.80 -5.55
CA THR A 108 17.96 -13.26 -6.66
C THR A 108 17.73 -11.77 -6.84
N VAL A 109 16.53 -11.30 -6.49
CA VAL A 109 16.11 -9.90 -6.56
C VAL A 109 16.53 -9.16 -5.30
N TYR A 110 16.17 -9.70 -4.13
CA TYR A 110 16.40 -9.07 -2.84
C TYR A 110 17.13 -10.00 -1.87
N PRO A 111 18.44 -10.24 -2.08
CA PRO A 111 19.21 -11.16 -1.27
C PRO A 111 19.31 -10.73 0.20
N GLU A 112 19.25 -9.43 0.46
CA GLU A 112 19.34 -8.86 1.80
C GLU A 112 18.10 -9.18 2.65
N ARG A 113 16.92 -9.36 2.03
CA ARG A 113 15.63 -9.68 2.69
C ARG A 113 15.30 -8.81 3.91
N THR A 114 15.84 -7.60 3.95
CA THR A 114 15.69 -6.69 5.07
C THR A 114 14.36 -5.96 4.97
N ILE A 115 13.52 -6.07 6.00
CA ILE A 115 12.24 -5.37 6.07
C ILE A 115 12.35 -4.31 7.16
N THR A 116 12.66 -3.09 6.77
CA THR A 116 12.83 -1.94 7.67
C THR A 116 11.65 -1.00 7.63
N GLY A 117 10.77 -1.12 6.65
CA GLY A 117 9.74 -0.12 6.39
C GLY A 117 10.31 1.19 5.82
N PHE A 118 11.57 1.19 5.37
CA PHE A 118 12.22 2.34 4.74
C PHE A 118 12.72 1.99 3.34
N TYR A 119 12.35 2.82 2.36
CA TYR A 119 12.75 2.68 0.97
C TYR A 119 14.14 3.30 0.80
N GLY A 120 15.15 2.55 1.22
CA GLY A 120 16.55 2.91 1.07
C GLY A 120 17.18 2.40 -0.23
N PRO A 121 18.50 2.59 -0.40
CA PRO A 121 19.23 2.19 -1.61
C PRO A 121 19.14 0.68 -1.91
N LEU A 122 19.07 -0.17 -0.88
CA LEU A 122 18.93 -1.62 -1.05
C LEU A 122 17.56 -1.99 -1.61
N THR A 123 16.49 -1.38 -1.08
CA THR A 123 15.12 -1.56 -1.59
C THR A 123 15.00 -1.07 -3.03
N GLU A 124 15.61 0.08 -3.36
CA GLU A 124 15.64 0.60 -4.72
C GLU A 124 16.35 -0.35 -5.69
N GLN A 125 17.51 -0.89 -5.32
CA GLN A 125 18.22 -1.87 -6.12
C GLN A 125 17.41 -3.14 -6.34
N ALA A 126 16.74 -3.64 -5.30
CA ALA A 126 15.85 -4.79 -5.41
C ALA A 126 14.70 -4.51 -6.39
N VAL A 127 14.06 -3.34 -6.31
CA VAL A 127 13.02 -2.95 -7.27
C VAL A 127 13.55 -2.88 -8.70
N LYS A 128 14.75 -2.31 -8.91
CA LYS A 128 15.40 -2.28 -10.22
C LYS A 128 15.61 -3.68 -10.80
N ARG A 129 16.16 -4.60 -10.00
CA ARG A 129 16.37 -6.01 -10.39
C ARG A 129 15.04 -6.68 -10.72
N TRP A 130 14.04 -6.50 -9.87
CA TRP A 130 12.70 -7.05 -10.08
C TRP A 130 12.07 -6.53 -11.37
N GLN A 131 12.12 -5.21 -11.60
CA GLN A 131 11.58 -4.59 -12.82
C GLN A 131 12.26 -5.10 -14.09
N ALA A 132 13.58 -5.30 -14.05
CA ALA A 132 14.33 -5.84 -15.17
C ALA A 132 13.97 -7.31 -15.44
N GLN A 133 13.86 -8.13 -14.38
CA GLN A 133 13.48 -9.53 -14.51
C GLN A 133 12.03 -9.71 -15.03
N GLN A 134 11.12 -8.85 -14.59
CA GLN A 134 9.70 -8.91 -14.98
C GLN A 134 9.40 -8.17 -16.31
N GLY A 135 10.42 -7.67 -16.99
CA GLY A 135 10.28 -6.93 -18.24
C GLY A 135 9.42 -5.67 -18.13
N VAL A 136 9.43 -5.00 -16.97
CA VAL A 136 8.72 -3.74 -16.74
C VAL A 136 9.56 -2.57 -17.24
N VAL A 137 10.79 -2.45 -16.72
CA VAL A 137 11.78 -1.45 -17.09
C VAL A 137 13.16 -2.05 -16.82
N SER A 138 14.08 -1.96 -17.77
CA SER A 138 15.45 -2.49 -17.66
C SER A 138 16.52 -1.40 -17.64
N SER A 139 16.16 -0.13 -17.92
CA SER A 139 17.10 0.99 -17.99
C SER A 139 16.38 2.33 -17.91
N GLY A 140 17.08 3.37 -17.43
CA GLY A 140 16.59 4.74 -17.35
C GLY A 140 16.72 5.28 -15.93
N SER A 141 16.00 6.38 -15.64
CA SER A 141 15.94 6.98 -14.31
C SER A 141 14.53 6.85 -13.69
N PRO A 142 14.40 7.05 -12.37
CA PRO A 142 13.11 7.20 -11.70
C PRO A 142 12.16 8.15 -12.43
N ASP A 143 12.65 9.30 -12.89
CA ASP A 143 11.84 10.37 -13.47
C ASP A 143 11.46 10.14 -14.95
N THR A 144 12.26 9.35 -15.67
CA THR A 144 12.06 9.14 -17.13
C THR A 144 11.29 7.86 -17.43
N THR A 145 11.66 6.77 -16.73
CA THR A 145 11.15 5.43 -17.01
C THR A 145 10.47 4.80 -15.80
N GLY A 146 10.65 5.37 -14.61
CA GLY A 146 10.23 4.74 -13.36
C GLY A 146 11.20 3.67 -12.86
N TYR A 147 12.45 3.66 -13.34
CA TYR A 147 13.43 2.65 -12.95
C TYR A 147 13.84 2.83 -11.48
N GLY A 148 13.55 1.84 -10.65
CA GLY A 148 13.68 1.92 -9.18
C GLY A 148 12.50 2.56 -8.47
N VAL A 149 11.37 2.79 -9.15
CA VAL A 149 10.14 3.33 -8.58
C VAL A 149 8.97 2.35 -8.77
N VAL A 150 8.19 2.13 -7.71
CA VAL A 150 6.95 1.36 -7.76
C VAL A 150 5.79 2.27 -8.17
N GLY A 151 5.80 2.69 -9.43
CA GLY A 151 4.72 3.43 -10.08
C GLY A 151 3.63 2.52 -10.65
N SER A 152 2.66 3.09 -11.38
CA SER A 152 1.51 2.36 -11.95
C SER A 152 1.89 1.11 -12.74
N ARG A 153 2.87 1.22 -13.66
CA ARG A 153 3.36 0.08 -14.47
C ARG A 153 3.91 -1.06 -13.61
N THR A 154 4.72 -0.73 -12.60
CA THR A 154 5.30 -1.71 -11.67
C THR A 154 4.18 -2.38 -10.85
N ARG A 155 3.23 -1.59 -10.34
CA ARG A 155 2.07 -2.10 -9.57
C ARG A 155 1.18 -3.04 -10.39
N GLU A 156 0.92 -2.70 -11.64
CA GLU A 156 0.17 -3.54 -12.57
C GLU A 156 0.85 -4.89 -12.75
N ARG A 157 2.18 -4.90 -12.93
CA ARG A 157 2.94 -6.14 -13.05
C ARG A 157 2.97 -6.94 -11.74
N VAL A 158 3.10 -6.29 -10.58
CA VAL A 158 3.04 -6.98 -9.27
C VAL A 158 1.70 -7.70 -9.13
N ARG A 159 0.60 -7.03 -9.45
CA ARG A 159 -0.74 -7.60 -9.43
C ARG A 159 -0.89 -8.77 -10.42
N ALA A 160 -0.28 -8.65 -11.61
CA ALA A 160 -0.25 -9.74 -12.60
C ALA A 160 0.52 -10.97 -12.10
N ASN A 161 1.67 -10.76 -11.45
CA ASN A 161 2.47 -11.82 -10.84
C ASN A 161 1.71 -12.58 -9.74
N CYS A 162 0.71 -11.93 -9.17
CA CYS A 162 -0.17 -12.44 -8.13
C CYS A 162 -1.41 -13.18 -8.62
N GLY A 163 -1.56 -13.37 -9.94
CA GLY A 163 -2.70 -14.11 -10.51
C GLY A 163 -4.03 -13.34 -10.50
N PHE A 164 -4.02 -12.06 -10.12
CA PHE A 164 -5.18 -11.21 -10.31
C PHE A 164 -5.30 -10.84 -11.80
N PRO A 165 -6.49 -10.89 -12.40
CA PRO A 165 -6.69 -10.36 -13.74
C PRO A 165 -6.27 -8.89 -13.72
N THR A 166 -5.27 -8.55 -14.52
CA THR A 166 -4.92 -7.15 -14.71
C THR A 166 -6.14 -6.43 -15.28
N PRO A 167 -6.49 -5.21 -14.82
CA PRO A 167 -7.10 -4.24 -15.71
C PRO A 167 -6.20 -4.20 -16.92
N VAL A 168 -6.72 -4.62 -18.07
CA VAL A 168 -5.95 -4.81 -19.29
C VAL A 168 -5.11 -3.54 -19.52
N PRO A 169 -3.76 -3.61 -19.50
CA PRO A 169 -2.96 -2.47 -19.90
C PRO A 169 -3.42 -2.05 -21.30
N PRO A 170 -3.44 -0.74 -21.67
CA PRO A 170 -3.69 -0.36 -23.05
C PRO A 170 -2.71 -1.16 -23.91
N THR A 171 -3.24 -2.11 -24.67
CA THR A 171 -2.45 -3.00 -25.51
C THR A 171 -1.61 -2.12 -26.41
N PRO A 172 -0.31 -2.40 -26.65
CA PRO A 172 0.34 -1.87 -27.83
C PRO A 172 -0.52 -2.32 -28.99
N ILE A 173 -1.22 -1.34 -29.56
CA ILE A 173 -2.22 -1.58 -30.57
C ILE A 173 -1.45 -2.30 -31.68
N PRO A 174 -1.83 -3.52 -32.12
CA PRO A 174 -1.32 -4.03 -33.39
C PRO A 174 -1.54 -2.92 -34.42
N PRO A 175 -0.68 -2.70 -35.43
CA PRO A 175 -0.92 -1.65 -36.42
C PRO A 175 -2.28 -1.91 -37.07
N ARG A 176 -3.31 -1.28 -36.52
CA ARG A 176 -4.65 -1.23 -37.10
C ARG A 176 -4.42 -0.35 -38.30
N SER A 177 -4.85 -0.83 -39.48
CA SER A 177 -5.06 0.03 -40.64
C SER A 177 -5.65 1.35 -40.15
N SER A 178 -4.85 2.39 -40.26
CA SER A 178 -4.92 3.59 -39.44
C SER A 178 -5.93 4.54 -40.10
N ASN A 179 -7.19 4.36 -39.72
CA ASN A 179 -8.22 5.34 -39.97
C ASN A 179 -9.13 5.40 -38.75
N LEU A 180 -8.68 6.15 -37.74
CA LEU A 180 -9.41 6.46 -36.54
C LEU A 180 -10.56 7.40 -36.88
N SER A 181 -11.74 7.14 -36.31
CA SER A 181 -12.89 8.03 -36.51
C SER A 181 -12.54 9.48 -36.12
N PRO A 182 -12.98 10.48 -36.89
CA PRO A 182 -12.69 11.88 -36.59
C PRO A 182 -13.33 12.31 -35.27
N VAL A 183 -12.66 13.19 -34.55
CA VAL A 183 -13.06 13.67 -33.22
C VAL A 183 -13.51 15.12 -33.31
N ILE A 184 -14.71 15.42 -32.79
CA ILE A 184 -15.19 16.80 -32.63
C ILE A 184 -14.62 17.36 -31.33
N SER A 185 -13.78 18.38 -31.42
CA SER A 185 -13.13 19.05 -30.28
C SER A 185 -13.86 20.31 -29.80
N GLY A 186 -14.87 20.77 -30.54
CA GLY A 186 -15.70 21.89 -30.09
C GLY A 186 -16.83 22.20 -31.05
N VAL A 187 -17.91 22.77 -30.51
CA VAL A 187 -18.98 23.40 -31.29
C VAL A 187 -19.24 24.78 -30.67
N SER A 188 -19.37 25.79 -31.50
CA SER A 188 -19.60 27.17 -31.07
C SER A 188 -20.65 27.80 -31.98
N GLY A 189 -21.61 28.51 -31.40
CA GLY A 189 -22.67 29.19 -32.14
C GLY A 189 -23.74 29.72 -31.21
N PRO A 190 -24.77 30.40 -31.76
CA PRO A 190 -25.86 30.93 -30.96
C PRO A 190 -26.62 29.79 -30.26
N THR A 191 -26.78 29.89 -28.95
CA THR A 191 -27.54 28.92 -28.14
C THR A 191 -29.05 29.17 -28.18
N THR A 192 -29.47 30.32 -28.69
CA THR A 192 -30.88 30.74 -28.83
C THR A 192 -31.05 31.51 -30.14
N LEU A 193 -32.12 31.21 -30.89
CA LEU A 193 -32.54 31.97 -32.08
C LEU A 193 -34.03 32.30 -31.98
N ASN A 194 -34.39 33.51 -32.38
CA ASN A 194 -35.79 33.91 -32.47
C ASN A 194 -36.41 33.42 -33.79
N THR A 195 -37.74 33.31 -33.84
CA THR A 195 -38.48 32.92 -35.04
C THR A 195 -38.12 33.81 -36.23
N GLY A 196 -37.54 33.23 -37.28
CA GLY A 196 -37.09 33.93 -38.49
C GLY A 196 -35.62 34.37 -38.50
N GLN A 197 -34.86 34.17 -37.41
CA GLN A 197 -33.41 34.39 -37.42
C GLN A 197 -32.65 33.14 -37.88
N SER A 198 -31.61 33.34 -38.67
CA SER A 198 -30.60 32.32 -38.99
C SER A 198 -29.38 32.51 -38.09
N GLY A 199 -28.82 31.40 -37.61
CA GLY A 199 -27.57 31.36 -36.86
C GLY A 199 -26.54 30.49 -37.56
N THR A 200 -25.26 30.77 -37.29
CA THR A 200 -24.14 29.96 -37.79
C THR A 200 -23.51 29.24 -36.61
N TRP A 201 -23.37 27.91 -36.74
CA TRP A 201 -22.60 27.09 -35.80
C TRP A 201 -21.31 26.64 -36.47
N THR A 202 -20.21 26.88 -35.77
CA THR A 202 -18.87 26.42 -36.12
C THR A 202 -18.59 25.13 -35.37
N VAL A 203 -18.28 24.07 -36.09
CA VAL A 203 -17.83 22.79 -35.53
C VAL A 203 -16.34 22.64 -35.79
N THR A 204 -15.56 22.46 -34.72
CA THR A 204 -14.14 22.13 -34.80
C THR A 204 -14.01 20.62 -34.69
N ALA A 205 -13.70 19.97 -35.81
CA ALA A 205 -13.39 18.55 -35.86
C ALA A 205 -11.96 18.34 -36.32
N ARG A 206 -11.31 17.29 -35.82
CA ARG A 206 -9.98 16.87 -36.25
C ARG A 206 -9.96 15.37 -36.44
N ASP A 207 -9.27 14.93 -37.48
CA ASP A 207 -8.86 13.55 -37.59
C ASP A 207 -7.70 13.29 -36.61
N PRO A 208 -7.73 12.25 -35.76
CA PRO A 208 -6.62 11.92 -34.86
C PRO A 208 -5.27 11.68 -35.57
N GLU A 209 -5.30 11.45 -36.88
CA GLU A 209 -4.15 11.19 -37.75
C GLU A 209 -3.84 12.40 -38.67
N ASN A 210 -4.50 13.54 -38.46
CA ASN A 210 -4.40 14.74 -39.29
C ASN A 210 -4.79 14.52 -40.77
N GLY A 211 -5.63 13.52 -41.04
CA GLY A 211 -6.23 13.31 -42.36
C GLY A 211 -7.22 14.42 -42.76
N PRO A 212 -7.44 14.64 -44.07
CA PRO A 212 -8.43 15.61 -44.56
C PRO A 212 -9.85 15.12 -44.26
N LEU A 213 -10.66 15.97 -43.61
CA LEU A 213 -12.07 15.71 -43.37
C LEU A 213 -12.90 16.11 -44.59
N SER A 214 -13.78 15.22 -45.04
CA SER A 214 -14.74 15.48 -46.13
C SER A 214 -16.17 15.32 -45.62
N TYR A 215 -17.04 16.22 -46.05
CA TYR A 215 -18.49 16.11 -45.88
C TYR A 215 -19.10 15.67 -47.22
N ASN A 216 -20.05 14.75 -47.19
CA ASN A 216 -20.93 14.41 -48.31
C ASN A 216 -22.35 14.85 -47.99
#